data_AF-A0A925EFJ5-F1
#
_entry.id   AF-A0A925EFJ5-F1
#
_cell.length_a   1.000
_cell.length_b   1.000
_cell.length_c   1.000
_cell.angle_alpha   90.00
_cell.angle_beta   90.00
_cell.angle_gamma   90.00
#
_symmetry.space_group_name_H-M   'P 1'
#
loop_
_entity.id
_entity.type
_entity.pdbx_description
1 polymer ?
#
loop_
_entity_poly.entity_id
_entity_poly.type
_entity_poly.pdbx_seq_one_letter_code
_entity_poly.pdbx_strand_id
1 'polypeptide(L)'
;MNDEMPIEERLPYPTKPMYFPDGTSVEEFIIPDEDKEIVLAQLYPFSPIPKLTDEVEDMHAYKKFIVKDFRVTWEHGMNYLVSPYHPESGGTVIDWIDESNWNNDEIDEEFSEDDVDDDFNFTESKDDDLPF
;
A
#
# COMPACT_ATOMS: atom_id res chain seq x y z
N MET A 1 34.14 4.27 6.95
CA MET A 1 33.60 3.44 5.88
C MET A 1 32.39 2.76 6.50
N ASN A 2 31.19 3.27 6.25
CA ASN A 2 30.00 2.51 6.63
C ASN A 2 29.84 1.47 5.53
N ASP A 3 30.33 0.27 5.80
CA ASP A 3 29.89 -0.92 5.07
C ASP A 3 28.42 -1.15 5.46
N GLU A 4 27.51 -0.43 4.80
CA GLU A 4 26.09 -0.76 4.84
C GLU A 4 25.94 -2.11 4.11
N MET A 5 26.05 -3.18 4.89
CA MET A 5 25.64 -4.51 4.43
C MET A 5 24.19 -4.41 3.95
N PRO A 6 23.85 -5.11 2.85
CA PRO A 6 22.47 -5.13 2.38
C PRO A 6 21.57 -5.70 3.48
N ILE A 7 20.37 -5.12 3.59
CA ILE A 7 19.36 -5.53 4.58
C ILE A 7 18.83 -6.91 4.21
N GLU A 8 18.68 -7.18 2.91
CA GLU A 8 18.18 -8.44 2.38
C GLU A 8 19.21 -9.12 1.47
N GLU A 9 19.00 -10.42 1.24
CA GLU A 9 19.70 -11.12 0.16
C GLU A 9 19.14 -10.67 -1.19
N ARG A 10 20.04 -10.37 -2.12
CA ARG A 10 19.66 -9.97 -3.47
C ARG A 10 19.10 -11.16 -4.24
N LEU A 11 17.99 -10.96 -4.95
CA LEU A 11 17.42 -12.02 -5.77
C LEU A 11 18.37 -12.49 -6.88
N PRO A 12 18.37 -13.79 -7.24
CA PRO A 12 19.28 -14.39 -8.21
C PRO A 12 18.85 -14.15 -9.68
N TYR A 13 18.27 -12.98 -9.99
CA TYR A 13 17.80 -12.64 -11.33
C TYR A 13 18.69 -11.55 -11.97
N PRO A 14 18.83 -11.54 -13.31
CA PRO A 14 19.50 -10.45 -14.00
C PRO A 14 18.73 -9.13 -13.82
N THR A 15 19.45 -8.00 -13.88
CA THR A 15 18.85 -6.67 -13.73
C THR A 15 18.98 -5.80 -14.97
N LYS A 16 18.09 -4.82 -15.10
CA LYS A 16 18.17 -3.71 -16.07
C LYS A 16 17.92 -2.39 -15.35
N PRO A 17 18.43 -1.25 -15.85
CA PRO A 17 18.13 0.05 -15.24
C PRO A 17 16.65 0.43 -15.46
N MET A 18 16.00 0.88 -14.40
CA MET A 18 14.70 1.56 -14.41
C MET A 18 14.94 3.04 -14.13
N TYR A 19 14.51 3.92 -15.05
CA TYR A 19 14.73 5.36 -14.95
C TYR A 19 13.48 6.09 -14.45
N PHE A 20 13.69 7.08 -13.59
CA PHE A 20 12.66 7.99 -13.09
C PHE A 20 12.66 9.33 -13.87
N PRO A 21 11.57 10.12 -13.82
CA PRO A 21 11.45 11.42 -14.49
C PRO A 21 12.52 12.45 -14.11
N ASP A 22 13.09 12.34 -12.91
CA ASP A 22 14.16 13.22 -12.41
C ASP A 22 15.57 12.84 -12.95
N GLY A 23 15.65 11.77 -13.74
CA GLY A 23 16.90 11.26 -14.33
C GLY A 23 17.68 10.31 -13.43
N THR A 24 17.17 10.00 -12.22
CA THR A 24 17.73 8.94 -11.38
C THR A 24 17.33 7.56 -11.90
N SER A 25 18.02 6.52 -11.42
CA SER A 25 17.73 5.14 -11.82
C SER A 25 17.99 4.14 -10.72
N VAL A 26 17.22 3.07 -10.72
CA VAL A 26 17.37 1.90 -9.85
C VAL A 26 17.51 0.64 -10.70
N GLU A 27 17.89 -0.47 -10.07
CA GLU A 27 18.00 -1.75 -10.77
C GLU A 27 16.68 -2.50 -10.68
N GLU A 28 16.09 -2.86 -11.81
CA GLU A 28 14.91 -3.71 -11.90
C GLU A 28 15.32 -5.14 -12.22
N PHE A 29 14.82 -6.11 -11.46
CA PHE A 29 14.99 -7.52 -11.76
C PHE A 29 14.14 -7.95 -12.96
N ILE A 30 14.74 -8.70 -13.87
CA ILE A 30 14.07 -9.35 -15.00
C ILE A 30 13.62 -10.73 -14.52
N ILE A 31 12.43 -10.79 -13.95
CA ILE A 31 11.83 -12.03 -13.41
C ILE A 31 11.10 -12.75 -14.55
N PRO A 32 11.39 -14.03 -14.83
CA PRO A 32 10.66 -14.80 -15.82
C PRO A 32 9.24 -15.08 -15.34
N ASP A 33 8.30 -15.19 -16.28
CA ASP A 33 6.87 -15.41 -15.97
C ASP A 33 6.61 -16.66 -15.12
N GLU A 34 7.45 -17.68 -15.27
CA GLU A 34 7.41 -18.96 -14.53
C GLU A 34 7.72 -18.78 -13.03
N ASP A 35 8.54 -17.79 -12.69
CA ASP A 35 8.97 -17.53 -11.31
C ASP A 35 8.16 -16.42 -10.62
N LYS A 36 7.27 -15.72 -11.35
CA LYS A 36 6.51 -14.60 -10.80
C LYS A 36 5.67 -14.97 -9.58
N GLU A 37 5.06 -16.16 -9.58
CA GLU A 37 4.25 -16.62 -8.44
C GLU A 37 5.10 -16.87 -7.20
N ILE A 38 6.29 -17.45 -7.39
CA ILE A 38 7.26 -17.72 -6.33
C ILE A 38 7.78 -16.41 -5.73
N VAL A 39 8.17 -15.46 -6.60
CA VAL A 39 8.70 -14.16 -6.16
C VAL A 39 7.62 -13.35 -5.45
N LEU A 40 6.38 -13.35 -5.96
CA LEU A 40 5.28 -12.69 -5.29
C LEU A 40 5.05 -13.26 -3.89
N ALA A 41 4.99 -14.59 -3.76
CA ALA A 41 4.80 -15.24 -2.46
C ALA A 41 5.96 -15.00 -1.49
N GLN A 42 7.18 -14.76 -1.99
CA GLN A 42 8.35 -14.46 -1.18
C GLN A 42 8.35 -13.01 -0.66
N LEU A 43 7.93 -12.04 -1.48
CA LEU A 43 8.07 -10.61 -1.18
C LEU A 43 6.81 -9.95 -0.66
N TYR A 44 5.63 -10.53 -0.90
CA TYR A 44 4.37 -9.91 -0.51
C TYR A 44 4.19 -9.96 1.03
N PRO A 45 4.05 -8.82 1.72
CA PRO A 45 4.10 -8.77 3.18
C PRO A 45 2.76 -9.06 3.86
N PHE A 46 1.67 -9.22 3.10
CA PHE A 46 0.32 -9.36 3.63
C PHE A 46 -0.28 -10.75 3.36
N SER A 47 -1.37 -11.07 4.07
CA SER A 47 -2.16 -12.29 3.86
C SER A 47 -3.63 -11.92 3.73
N PRO A 48 -4.37 -12.45 2.72
CA PRO A 48 -3.91 -13.43 1.74
C PRO A 48 -2.97 -12.85 0.67
N ILE A 49 -2.15 -13.71 0.06
CA ILE A 49 -1.32 -13.34 -1.11
C ILE A 49 -2.25 -13.29 -2.34
N PRO A 50 -2.25 -12.20 -3.12
CA PRO A 50 -3.08 -12.10 -4.31
C PRO A 50 -2.58 -13.07 -5.40
N LYS A 51 -3.49 -13.53 -6.25
CA LYS A 51 -3.14 -14.33 -7.42
C LYS A 51 -2.59 -13.44 -8.52
N LEU A 52 -1.75 -13.99 -9.37
CA LEU A 52 -1.23 -13.28 -10.54
C LEU A 52 -2.33 -12.78 -11.50
N THR A 53 -3.51 -13.38 -11.45
CA THR A 53 -4.67 -13.00 -12.28
C THR A 53 -5.55 -11.91 -11.66
N ASP A 54 -5.31 -11.56 -10.40
CA ASP A 54 -6.14 -10.59 -9.70
C ASP A 54 -5.85 -9.17 -10.22
N GLU A 55 -6.88 -8.32 -10.19
CA GLU A 55 -6.77 -6.89 -10.53
C GLU A 55 -6.66 -6.09 -9.23
N VAL A 56 -5.67 -5.20 -9.18
CA VAL A 56 -5.44 -4.28 -8.05
C VAL A 56 -5.25 -2.86 -8.57
N GLU A 57 -5.48 -1.87 -7.73
CA GLU A 57 -5.26 -0.45 -8.01
C GLU A 57 -4.02 0.05 -7.26
N ASP A 58 -3.14 0.76 -7.97
CA ASP A 58 -2.07 1.55 -7.35
C ASP A 58 -2.64 2.91 -6.89
N MET A 59 -2.67 3.14 -5.58
CA MET A 59 -3.18 4.37 -4.98
C MET A 59 -2.43 5.64 -5.41
N HIS A 60 -1.13 5.55 -5.70
CA HIS A 60 -0.35 6.71 -6.13
C HIS A 60 -0.64 7.08 -7.59
N ALA A 61 -0.92 6.08 -8.43
CA ALA A 61 -1.20 6.28 -9.85
C ALA A 61 -2.71 6.46 -10.15
N TYR A 62 -3.59 6.01 -9.25
CA TYR A 62 -5.03 5.84 -9.49
C TYR A 62 -5.30 5.01 -10.76
N LYS A 63 -4.52 3.94 -10.93
CA LYS A 63 -4.57 3.06 -12.10
C LYS A 63 -4.64 1.60 -11.65
N LYS A 64 -5.58 0.88 -12.26
CA LYS A 64 -5.72 -0.57 -12.13
C LYS A 64 -4.69 -1.30 -12.97
N PHE A 65 -4.18 -2.41 -12.46
CA PHE A 65 -3.29 -3.32 -13.17
C PHE A 65 -3.51 -4.76 -12.71
N ILE A 66 -3.10 -5.72 -13.54
CA ILE A 66 -3.12 -7.14 -13.19
C ILE A 66 -1.89 -7.43 -12.34
N VAL A 67 -2.03 -8.13 -11.22
CA VAL A 67 -0.93 -8.42 -10.29
C VAL A 67 0.28 -8.99 -11.01
N LYS A 68 0.10 -9.86 -12.02
CA LYS A 68 1.19 -10.37 -12.87
C LYS A 68 2.11 -9.28 -13.42
N ASP A 69 1.64 -8.05 -13.64
CA ASP A 69 2.41 -6.94 -14.18
C ASP A 69 3.29 -6.22 -13.15
N PHE A 70 3.36 -6.73 -11.91
CA PHE A 70 4.29 -6.24 -10.89
C PHE A 70 5.73 -6.24 -11.38
N ARG A 71 6.53 -5.36 -10.76
CA ARG A 71 7.97 -5.26 -10.98
C ARG A 71 8.69 -5.40 -9.64
N VAL A 72 9.97 -5.73 -9.69
CA VAL A 72 10.81 -5.79 -8.49
C VAL A 72 12.07 -4.99 -8.71
N THR A 73 12.38 -4.10 -7.78
CA THR A 73 13.59 -3.29 -7.80
C THR A 73 14.54 -3.64 -6.67
N TRP A 74 15.83 -3.39 -6.89
CA TRP A 74 16.86 -3.43 -5.88
C TRP A 74 17.24 -2.00 -5.49
N GLU A 75 16.83 -1.61 -4.28
CA GLU A 75 16.97 -0.24 -3.78
C GLU A 75 17.37 -0.29 -2.31
N HIS A 76 18.32 0.55 -1.91
CA HIS A 76 18.74 0.68 -0.51
C HIS A 76 19.09 -0.65 0.20
N GLY A 77 19.54 -1.66 -0.58
CA GLY A 77 19.88 -2.98 -0.05
C GLY A 77 18.70 -3.91 0.22
N MET A 78 17.53 -3.65 -0.38
CA MET A 78 16.30 -4.43 -0.25
C MET A 78 15.65 -4.73 -1.60
N ASN A 79 14.82 -5.78 -1.65
CA ASN A 79 14.00 -6.11 -2.80
C ASN A 79 12.62 -5.46 -2.65
N TYR A 80 12.32 -4.46 -3.48
CA TYR A 80 11.05 -3.78 -3.44
C TYR A 80 10.08 -4.38 -4.45
N LEU A 81 8.92 -4.85 -3.97
CA LEU A 81 7.79 -5.21 -4.82
C LEU A 81 7.00 -3.94 -5.15
N VAL A 82 6.92 -3.61 -6.45
CA VAL A 82 6.40 -2.31 -6.91
C VAL A 82 5.39 -2.46 -8.05
N SER A 83 4.53 -1.45 -8.19
CA SER A 83 3.55 -1.40 -9.28
C SER A 83 4.25 -1.23 -10.63
N PRO A 84 3.59 -1.55 -11.77
CA PRO A 84 4.12 -1.22 -13.09
C PRO A 84 4.35 0.29 -13.29
N TYR A 85 3.62 1.13 -12.52
CA TYR A 85 3.65 2.59 -12.59
C TYR A 85 4.66 3.23 -11.64
N HIS A 86 5.44 2.43 -10.89
CA HIS A 86 6.45 2.90 -9.96
C HIS A 86 7.37 4.02 -10.50
N PRO A 87 7.86 4.00 -11.77
CA PRO A 87 8.64 5.10 -12.32
C PRO A 87 7.91 6.45 -12.33
N GLU A 88 6.59 6.45 -12.49
CA GLU A 88 5.76 7.66 -12.61
C GLU A 88 5.24 8.14 -11.26
N SER A 89 4.82 7.20 -10.41
CA SER A 89 4.02 7.46 -9.22
C SER A 89 4.71 7.08 -7.90
N GLY A 90 5.70 6.20 -7.95
CA GLY A 90 6.36 5.63 -6.76
C GLY A 90 5.59 4.51 -6.06
N GLY A 91 4.46 4.03 -6.62
CA GLY A 91 3.62 3.02 -5.99
C GLY A 91 4.35 1.70 -5.67
N THR A 92 4.30 1.29 -4.41
CA THR A 92 4.86 0.05 -3.87
C THR A 92 3.75 -0.92 -3.46
N VAL A 93 4.09 -2.13 -3.02
CA VAL A 93 3.11 -3.15 -2.59
C VAL A 93 2.15 -2.66 -1.49
N ILE A 94 2.54 -1.71 -0.64
CA ILE A 94 1.67 -1.17 0.41
C ILE A 94 0.54 -0.31 -0.15
N ASP A 95 0.68 0.14 -1.41
CA ASP A 95 -0.23 1.03 -2.09
C ASP A 95 -1.21 0.28 -3.00
N TRP A 96 -1.20 -1.06 -2.96
CA TRP A 96 -2.07 -1.91 -3.77
C TRP A 96 -3.40 -2.13 -3.04
N ILE A 97 -4.49 -1.70 -3.67
CA ILE A 97 -5.85 -1.94 -3.20
C ILE A 97 -6.54 -2.94 -4.12
N ASP A 98 -7.12 -4.00 -3.56
CA ASP A 98 -8.07 -4.86 -4.29
C ASP A 98 -9.52 -4.43 -4.02
N GLU A 99 -10.45 -4.83 -4.91
CA GLU A 99 -11.88 -4.55 -4.72
C GLU A 99 -12.49 -5.28 -3.51
N SER A 100 -11.83 -6.33 -2.99
CA SER A 100 -12.28 -7.02 -1.78
C SER A 100 -12.00 -6.23 -0.49
N ASN A 101 -10.95 -5.41 -0.46
CA ASN A 101 -10.53 -4.62 0.70
C ASN A 101 -11.51 -3.48 1.00
N TRP A 102 -12.28 -3.01 0.02
CA TRP A 102 -13.33 -2.01 0.22
C TRP A 102 -14.65 -2.59 0.73
N ASN A 103 -14.87 -3.90 0.59
CA ASN A 103 -16.14 -4.55 0.94
C ASN A 103 -16.11 -5.28 2.28
N ASN A 104 -14.97 -5.27 3.00
CA ASN A 104 -14.83 -5.97 4.27
C ASN A 104 -15.00 -5.07 5.50
N ASP A 105 -15.62 -3.91 5.31
CA ASP A 105 -16.37 -3.22 6.36
C ASP A 105 -17.79 -3.83 6.42
N GLU A 106 -17.89 -5.15 6.64
CA GLU A 106 -18.98 -5.64 7.50
C GLU A 106 -18.65 -5.09 8.90
N ILE A 107 -18.98 -3.81 9.07
CA ILE A 107 -19.22 -3.21 10.36
C ILE A 107 -20.41 -4.00 10.92
N ASP A 108 -20.13 -5.10 11.62
CA ASP A 108 -20.98 -5.66 12.67
C ASP A 108 -20.99 -4.66 13.84
N GLU A 109 -21.36 -3.40 13.58
CA GLU A 109 -21.93 -2.56 14.61
C GLU A 109 -23.40 -2.97 14.67
N GLU A 110 -23.70 -3.90 15.57
CA GLU A 110 -24.85 -3.69 16.44
C GLU A 110 -24.68 -2.32 17.12
N PHE A 111 -24.92 -1.24 16.38
CA PHE A 111 -25.37 0.01 16.97
C PHE A 111 -26.81 -0.28 17.41
N SER A 112 -26.96 -0.88 18.58
CA SER A 112 -28.24 -0.84 19.27
C SER A 112 -28.55 0.64 19.51
N GLU A 113 -29.66 1.13 18.97
CA GLU A 113 -30.15 2.52 19.12
C GLU A 113 -30.50 2.91 20.57
N ASP A 114 -30.12 2.10 21.57
CA ASP A 114 -30.49 2.23 22.98
C ASP A 114 -29.42 2.86 23.89
N ASP A 115 -28.20 3.17 23.40
CA ASP A 115 -27.15 3.84 24.19
C ASP A 115 -26.86 5.28 23.73
N VAL A 116 -27.91 6.03 23.36
CA VAL A 116 -27.85 7.50 23.33
C VAL A 116 -28.30 8.01 24.70
N ASP A 117 -27.40 7.99 25.68
CA ASP A 117 -27.59 8.77 26.91
C ASP A 117 -27.53 10.26 26.56
N ASP A 118 -28.74 10.81 26.40
CA ASP A 118 -29.10 12.20 26.24
C ASP A 118 -28.71 13.01 27.48
N ASP A 119 -27.51 13.58 27.50
CA ASP A 119 -27.17 14.63 28.48
C ASP A 119 -26.24 15.72 27.91
N PHE A 120 -26.53 16.17 26.69
CA PHE A 120 -26.00 17.43 26.17
C PHE A 120 -27.05 18.55 26.30
N ASN A 121 -27.29 18.94 27.54
CA ASN A 121 -28.21 20.01 27.89
C ASN A 121 -27.70 21.38 27.42
N PHE A 122 -28.06 21.76 26.19
CA PHE A 122 -27.90 23.12 25.68
C PHE A 122 -29.02 24.01 26.28
N THR A 123 -28.75 24.62 27.44
CA THR A 123 -29.61 25.69 27.97
C THR A 123 -28.96 27.04 27.78
N GLU A 124 -29.34 27.70 26.68
CA GLU A 124 -29.24 29.14 26.49
C GLU A 124 -29.98 29.85 27.64
N SER A 125 -29.23 30.54 28.50
CA SER A 125 -29.79 31.47 29.49
C SER A 125 -29.27 32.86 29.17
N LYS A 126 -30.15 33.67 28.57
CA LYS A 126 -29.99 35.13 28.45
C LYS A 126 -30.04 35.78 29.83
N ASP A 127 -29.14 36.74 30.00
CA ASP A 127 -29.25 38.04 30.66
C ASP A 127 -29.82 38.20 32.09
N ASP A 128 -29.17 39.16 32.74
CA ASP A 128 -29.64 40.00 33.85
C ASP A 128 -29.51 39.49 35.29
N ASP A 129 -28.53 40.09 35.97
CA ASP A 129 -28.74 40.99 37.12
C ASP A 129 -28.12 40.61 38.49
N LEU A 130 -27.39 41.62 39.03
CA LEU A 130 -27.01 41.92 40.42
C LEU A 130 -25.67 41.38 41.01
N PRO A 131 -25.09 42.08 42.00
CA PRO A 131 -24.78 43.52 42.07
C PRO A 131 -23.31 43.75 42.51
N PHE A 132 -22.88 45.03 42.48
CA PHE A 132 -21.55 45.57 42.82
C PHE A 132 -20.83 44.96 44.04
#